data_AF-A0A1A8CIZ3-F1
#
_entry.id   AF-A0A1A8CIZ3-F1
#
_cell.length_a   1.000
_cell.length_b   1.000
_cell.length_c   1.000
_cell.angle_alpha   90.00
_cell.angle_beta   90.00
_cell.angle_gamma   90.00
#
_symmetry.space_group_name_H-M   'P 1'
#
loop_
_entity.id
_entity.type
_entity.pdbx_description
1 polymer ?
#
loop_
_entity_poly.entity_id
_entity_poly.type
_entity_poly.pdbx_seq_one_letter_code
_entity_poly.pdbx_strand_id
1 'polypeptide(L)'
;MPRRVVRVVLHGRGFVDNVTISTTSHMAAFFAASDWLLRNQDERGGWPIMVTRKLGEGFRPLEPGWYSAMAQGQAMSTLVRAYLLTKNQAYLNAAIKAVGPYKVPSAQHGVKAVFMNKYDWYEEYPTTPSSFVLNGFIYSLLGLFDVAETAGEKLGREAGQLFSRGMESLKAMLPLFDTGSGSIYDLRHFMLGTAPNLARWDYHTTHINQLQLLASIDNAPIFKDVIRRWKNYLRGIRAKHN
;
A
#
# COMPACT_ATOMS: atom_id res chain seq x y z
N MET A 1 -17.60 -2.00 28.12
CA MET A 1 -18.67 -1.79 27.12
C MET A 1 -19.60 -0.69 27.63
N PRO A 2 -19.74 0.45 26.93
CA PRO A 2 -20.75 1.44 27.27
C PRO A 2 -22.14 0.80 27.18
N ARG A 3 -23.03 1.03 28.16
CA ARG A 3 -24.37 0.43 28.21
C ARG A 3 -25.49 1.36 27.75
N ARG A 4 -25.31 2.67 27.89
CA ARG A 4 -26.34 3.68 27.60
C ARG A 4 -25.72 5.05 27.41
N VAL A 5 -26.16 5.78 26.39
CA VAL A 5 -25.96 7.24 26.28
C VAL A 5 -27.06 7.90 27.12
N VAL A 6 -26.70 8.63 28.18
CA VAL A 6 -27.68 9.13 29.18
C VAL A 6 -28.24 10.50 28.79
N ARG A 7 -27.38 11.47 28.48
CA ARG A 7 -27.75 12.82 28.05
C ARG A 7 -26.56 13.52 27.39
N VAL A 8 -26.85 14.51 26.57
CA VAL A 8 -25.88 15.52 26.09
C VAL A 8 -26.19 16.83 26.81
N VAL A 9 -25.18 17.49 27.39
CA VAL A 9 -25.33 18.76 28.11
C VAL A 9 -24.43 19.80 27.45
N LEU A 10 -25.01 20.93 27.05
CA LEU A 10 -24.31 22.02 26.36
C LEU A 10 -24.15 23.23 27.30
N HIS A 11 -22.98 23.87 27.27
CA HIS A 11 -22.67 25.09 28.03
C HIS A 11 -22.07 26.14 27.09
N GLY A 12 -22.32 27.42 27.34
CA GLY A 12 -21.85 28.54 26.50
C GLY A 12 -22.96 29.12 25.60
N ARG A 13 -22.58 29.79 24.50
CA ARG A 13 -23.51 30.40 23.52
C ARG A 13 -23.18 29.92 22.11
N GLY A 14 -24.16 29.37 21.40
CA GLY A 14 -24.02 28.84 20.05
C GLY A 14 -25.30 28.15 19.58
N PHE A 15 -25.23 27.45 18.44
CA PHE A 15 -26.34 26.72 17.85
C PHE A 15 -26.00 25.22 17.75
N VAL A 16 -27.03 24.38 17.87
CA VAL A 16 -26.94 22.92 17.67
C VAL A 16 -28.11 22.49 16.81
N ASP A 17 -27.88 21.53 15.92
CA ASP A 17 -28.89 20.94 15.06
C ASP A 17 -28.53 19.47 14.76
N ASN A 18 -29.49 18.67 14.28
CA ASN A 18 -29.31 17.28 13.84
C ASN A 18 -28.57 16.37 14.84
N VAL A 19 -28.87 16.49 16.14
CA VAL A 19 -28.33 15.60 17.18
C VAL A 19 -28.88 14.19 16.96
N THR A 20 -28.01 13.27 16.53
CA THR A 20 -28.37 11.89 16.20
C THR A 20 -27.45 10.90 16.91
N ILE A 21 -27.97 9.71 17.17
CA ILE A 21 -27.19 8.55 17.63
C ILE A 21 -27.44 7.44 16.61
N SER A 22 -26.38 6.87 16.07
CA SER A 22 -26.45 5.83 15.05
C SER A 22 -25.59 4.65 15.44
N THR A 23 -25.98 3.44 15.00
CA THR A 23 -25.18 2.23 15.23
C THR A 23 -23.81 2.34 14.55
N THR A 24 -23.78 2.89 13.32
CA THR A 24 -22.55 3.12 12.56
C THR A 24 -22.64 4.42 11.76
N SER A 25 -21.47 4.96 11.39
CA SER A 25 -21.36 6.11 10.50
C SER A 25 -20.14 5.95 9.58
N HIS A 26 -20.15 4.88 8.78
CA HIS A 26 -18.99 4.48 7.96
C HIS A 26 -18.62 5.52 6.91
N MET A 27 -19.61 6.13 6.24
CA MET A 27 -19.35 7.14 5.22
C MET A 27 -18.76 8.42 5.79
N ALA A 28 -19.16 8.82 7.01
CA ALA A 28 -18.54 9.97 7.68
C ALA A 28 -17.07 9.70 7.98
N ALA A 29 -16.72 8.49 8.45
CA ALA A 29 -15.33 8.09 8.65
C ALA A 29 -14.53 8.05 7.33
N PHE A 30 -15.14 7.51 6.26
CA PHE A 30 -14.53 7.46 4.93
C PHE A 30 -14.23 8.85 4.37
N PHE A 31 -15.18 9.78 4.44
CA PHE A 31 -14.97 11.15 3.97
C PHE A 31 -14.02 11.93 4.87
N ALA A 32 -14.06 11.74 6.20
CA ALA A 32 -13.07 12.33 7.09
C ALA A 32 -11.63 11.92 6.72
N ALA A 33 -11.40 10.66 6.37
CA ALA A 33 -10.11 10.19 5.88
C ALA A 33 -9.76 10.78 4.50
N SER A 34 -10.71 10.80 3.57
CA SER A 34 -10.52 11.35 2.22
C SER A 34 -10.18 12.85 2.24
N ASP A 35 -10.90 13.63 3.05
CA ASP A 35 -10.69 15.06 3.25
C ASP A 35 -9.36 15.35 3.95
N TRP A 36 -8.95 14.48 4.88
CA TRP A 36 -7.64 14.61 5.49
C TRP A 36 -6.53 14.39 4.46
N LEU A 37 -6.63 13.33 3.64
CA LEU A 37 -5.65 13.05 2.58
C LEU A 37 -5.55 14.21 1.59
N LEU A 38 -6.69 14.75 1.15
CA LEU A 38 -6.73 15.89 0.23
C LEU A 38 -6.02 17.13 0.80
N ARG A 39 -6.25 17.45 2.08
CA ARG A 39 -5.69 18.66 2.72
C ARG A 39 -4.22 18.54 3.12
N ASN A 40 -3.71 17.33 3.31
CA ASN A 40 -2.37 17.10 3.85
C ASN A 40 -1.39 16.51 2.83
N GLN A 41 -1.77 16.46 1.54
CA GLN A 41 -0.84 16.11 0.47
C GLN A 41 0.09 17.29 0.21
N ASP A 42 1.40 17.03 0.15
CA ASP A 42 2.39 18.07 -0.11
C ASP A 42 2.52 18.44 -1.59
N GLU A 43 3.43 19.37 -1.90
CA GLU A 43 3.71 19.84 -3.25
C GLU A 43 4.20 18.74 -4.21
N ARG A 44 4.88 17.71 -3.69
CA ARG A 44 5.43 16.58 -4.45
C ARG A 44 4.42 15.46 -4.67
N GLY A 45 3.21 15.61 -4.09
CA GLY A 45 2.16 14.59 -4.15
C GLY A 45 2.27 13.54 -3.05
N GLY A 46 3.20 13.70 -2.11
CA GLY A 46 3.42 12.76 -1.02
C GLY A 46 2.60 13.08 0.22
N TRP A 47 2.49 12.10 1.12
CA TRP A 47 2.11 12.29 2.51
C TRP A 47 3.33 12.01 3.40
N PRO A 48 4.08 13.04 3.83
CA PRO A 48 5.33 12.86 4.54
C PRO A 48 5.10 12.24 5.91
N ILE A 49 5.86 11.19 6.23
CA ILE A 49 5.78 10.52 7.54
C ILE A 49 6.74 11.24 8.49
N MET A 50 6.18 12.01 9.42
CA MET A 50 6.92 12.96 10.27
C MET A 50 7.58 12.33 11.50
N VAL A 51 7.93 11.04 11.43
CA VAL A 51 8.62 10.33 12.51
C VAL A 51 9.78 9.52 11.96
N THR A 52 10.87 9.44 12.72
CA THR A 52 12.01 8.61 12.36
C THR A 52 11.62 7.14 12.39
N ARG A 53 11.96 6.37 11.34
CA ARG A 53 11.73 4.92 11.29
C ARG A 53 13.06 4.17 11.18
N LYS A 54 13.34 3.30 12.16
CA LYS A 54 14.44 2.33 12.12
C LYS A 54 13.87 0.95 11.79
N LEU A 55 14.18 0.41 10.61
CA LEU A 55 13.61 -0.86 10.12
C LEU A 55 14.30 -2.11 10.71
N GLY A 56 15.55 -1.97 11.12
CA GLY A 56 16.38 -3.02 11.70
C GLY A 56 17.85 -2.71 11.54
N GLU A 57 18.72 -3.54 12.12
CA GLU A 57 20.16 -3.45 11.91
C GLU A 57 20.50 -3.60 10.42
N GLY A 58 21.52 -2.86 9.96
CA GLY A 58 21.95 -2.83 8.55
C GLY A 58 21.21 -1.82 7.66
N PHE A 59 20.06 -1.29 8.08
CA PHE A 59 19.36 -0.21 7.37
C PHE A 59 19.63 1.15 8.01
N ARG A 60 19.87 2.17 7.19
CA ARG A 60 19.90 3.55 7.68
C ARG A 60 18.53 3.97 8.23
N PRO A 61 18.48 4.75 9.34
CA PRO A 61 17.24 5.37 9.80
C PRO A 61 16.62 6.23 8.69
N LEU A 62 15.29 6.14 8.56
CA LEU A 62 14.51 7.05 7.74
C LEU A 62 14.17 8.27 8.58
N GLU A 63 14.74 9.42 8.25
CA GLU A 63 14.46 10.67 8.95
C GLU A 63 13.06 11.21 8.61
N PRO A 64 12.43 12.01 9.50
CA PRO A 64 11.10 12.57 9.28
C PRO A 64 10.94 13.22 7.90
N GLY A 65 9.80 12.96 7.27
CA GLY A 65 9.49 13.43 5.92
C GLY A 65 9.55 12.34 4.85
N TRP A 66 10.04 11.14 5.17
CA TRP A 66 10.06 10.01 4.24
C TRP A 66 8.65 9.64 3.75
N TYR A 67 8.55 9.18 2.50
CA TYR A 67 7.30 8.67 1.90
C TYR A 67 7.26 7.14 1.91
N SER A 68 6.05 6.57 1.83
CA SER A 68 5.85 5.14 1.68
C SER A 68 5.03 4.84 0.43
N ALA A 69 5.47 3.90 -0.41
CA ALA A 69 4.68 3.47 -1.56
C ALA A 69 3.33 2.87 -1.14
N MET A 70 3.26 2.24 0.05
CA MET A 70 2.00 1.76 0.61
C MET A 70 1.09 2.93 0.99
N ALA A 71 1.61 3.98 1.64
CA ALA A 71 0.82 5.17 1.97
C ALA A 71 0.27 5.84 0.71
N GLN A 72 1.11 6.01 -0.32
CA GLN A 72 0.66 6.57 -1.60
C GLN A 72 -0.41 5.71 -2.26
N GLY A 73 -0.20 4.38 -2.32
CA GLY A 73 -1.16 3.44 -2.92
C GLY A 73 -2.51 3.42 -2.22
N GLN A 74 -2.51 3.31 -0.89
CA GLN A 74 -3.72 3.34 -0.08
C GLN A 74 -4.47 4.67 -0.24
N ALA A 75 -3.75 5.79 -0.21
CA ALA A 75 -4.35 7.10 -0.40
C ALA A 75 -4.96 7.25 -1.79
N MET A 76 -4.28 6.79 -2.85
CA MET A 76 -4.84 6.72 -4.21
C MET A 76 -6.16 5.95 -4.23
N SER A 77 -6.20 4.74 -3.67
CA SER A 77 -7.41 3.93 -3.59
C SER A 77 -8.56 4.61 -2.83
N THR A 78 -8.27 5.32 -1.73
CA THR A 78 -9.27 6.08 -0.97
C THR A 78 -9.82 7.26 -1.78
N LEU A 79 -8.91 8.08 -2.34
CA LEU A 79 -9.26 9.29 -3.10
C LEU A 79 -10.02 8.97 -4.39
N VAL A 80 -9.64 7.91 -5.11
CA VAL A 80 -10.37 7.44 -6.29
C VAL A 80 -11.81 7.07 -5.94
N ARG A 81 -12.03 6.34 -4.83
CA ARG A 81 -13.39 6.01 -4.37
C ARG A 81 -14.19 7.25 -3.99
N ALA A 82 -13.56 8.24 -3.36
CA ALA A 82 -14.20 9.50 -2.99
C ALA A 82 -14.61 10.30 -4.24
N TYR A 83 -13.73 10.36 -5.24
CA TYR A 83 -14.05 10.94 -6.55
C TYR A 83 -15.21 10.20 -7.22
N LEU A 84 -15.20 8.87 -7.27
CA LEU A 84 -16.24 8.12 -7.96
C LEU A 84 -17.64 8.34 -7.35
N LEU A 85 -17.72 8.53 -6.04
CA LEU A 85 -18.96 8.81 -5.30
C LEU A 85 -19.45 10.27 -5.44
N THR A 86 -18.54 11.24 -5.45
CA THR A 86 -18.88 12.66 -5.36
C THR A 86 -18.75 13.42 -6.68
N LYS A 87 -18.00 12.86 -7.63
CA LYS A 87 -17.49 13.52 -8.85
C LYS A 87 -16.70 14.81 -8.57
N ASN A 88 -16.26 15.02 -7.32
CA ASN A 88 -15.41 16.16 -6.98
C ASN A 88 -13.99 15.93 -7.51
N GLN A 89 -13.62 16.71 -8.53
CA GLN A 89 -12.35 16.59 -9.23
C GLN A 89 -11.12 16.81 -8.33
N ALA A 90 -11.26 17.49 -7.19
CA ALA A 90 -10.17 17.68 -6.24
C ALA A 90 -9.58 16.35 -5.75
N TYR A 91 -10.43 15.34 -5.50
CA TYR A 91 -9.98 14.01 -5.10
C TYR A 91 -9.20 13.29 -6.21
N LEU A 92 -9.69 13.34 -7.45
CA LEU A 92 -9.02 12.70 -8.58
C LEU A 92 -7.67 13.38 -8.87
N ASN A 93 -7.62 14.71 -8.82
CA ASN A 93 -6.37 15.46 -9.01
C ASN A 93 -5.33 15.10 -7.95
N ALA A 94 -5.75 14.97 -6.68
CA ALA A 94 -4.87 14.54 -5.59
C ALA A 94 -4.36 13.09 -5.79
N ALA A 95 -5.24 12.18 -6.24
CA ALA A 95 -4.86 10.79 -6.55
C ALA A 95 -3.86 10.72 -7.70
N ILE A 96 -4.04 11.51 -8.77
CA ILE A 96 -3.08 11.59 -9.89
C ILE A 96 -1.74 12.16 -9.40
N LYS A 97 -1.76 13.21 -8.57
CA LYS A 97 -0.56 13.82 -8.01
C LYS A 97 0.24 12.84 -7.14
N ALA A 98 -0.44 11.89 -6.49
CA ALA A 98 0.17 10.88 -5.61
C ALA A 98 1.14 9.93 -6.32
N VAL A 99 1.15 9.92 -7.66
CA VAL A 99 2.09 9.19 -8.50
C VAL A 99 3.51 9.77 -8.42
N GLY A 100 3.68 11.04 -8.05
CA GLY A 100 4.95 11.76 -8.01
C GLY A 100 6.12 10.98 -7.39
N PRO A 101 6.02 10.51 -6.13
CA PRO A 101 7.11 9.80 -5.45
C PRO A 101 7.59 8.52 -6.12
N TYR A 102 6.76 7.83 -6.92
CA TYR A 102 7.12 6.57 -7.59
C TYR A 102 8.18 6.73 -8.67
N LYS A 103 8.38 7.96 -9.16
CA LYS A 103 9.34 8.27 -10.23
C LYS A 103 10.73 8.57 -9.70
N VAL A 104 10.83 8.82 -8.40
CA VAL A 104 12.04 9.33 -7.76
C VAL A 104 12.68 8.20 -6.94
N PRO A 105 14.01 7.98 -7.05
CA PRO A 105 14.71 7.01 -6.21
C PRO A 105 14.56 7.29 -4.71
N SER A 106 14.58 6.25 -3.88
CA SER A 106 14.53 6.36 -2.41
C SER A 106 15.55 7.38 -1.85
N ALA A 107 16.78 7.35 -2.37
CA ALA A 107 17.85 8.27 -1.95
C ALA A 107 17.60 9.75 -2.31
N GLN A 108 16.65 10.03 -3.20
CA GLN A 108 16.29 11.36 -3.67
C GLN A 108 14.90 11.78 -3.17
N HIS A 109 14.46 11.23 -2.03
CA HIS A 109 13.17 11.54 -1.41
C HIS A 109 11.96 11.05 -2.25
N GLY A 110 12.12 9.90 -2.91
CA GLY A 110 11.04 9.17 -3.54
C GLY A 110 10.82 7.79 -2.90
N VAL A 111 10.15 6.90 -3.62
CA VAL A 111 9.88 5.53 -3.16
C VAL A 111 10.40 4.46 -4.11
N LYS A 112 11.13 4.82 -5.17
CA LYS A 112 11.62 3.86 -6.16
C LYS A 112 12.93 3.19 -5.73
N ALA A 113 12.93 1.87 -5.76
CA ALA A 113 14.11 1.01 -5.72
C ALA A 113 14.26 0.24 -7.03
N VAL A 114 15.44 -0.33 -7.27
CA VAL A 114 15.70 -1.21 -8.42
C VAL A 114 16.39 -2.47 -7.92
N PHE A 115 15.74 -3.62 -8.06
CA PHE A 115 16.32 -4.91 -7.69
C PHE A 115 17.29 -5.37 -8.78
N MET A 116 18.55 -5.60 -8.40
CA MET A 116 19.64 -6.10 -9.25
C MET A 116 19.77 -5.37 -10.60
N ASN A 117 19.63 -4.03 -10.59
CA ASN A 117 19.70 -3.18 -11.79
C ASN A 117 18.69 -3.53 -12.89
N LYS A 118 17.61 -4.25 -12.58
CA LYS A 118 16.66 -4.75 -13.59
C LYS A 118 15.20 -4.48 -13.26
N TYR A 119 14.75 -4.74 -12.03
CA TYR A 119 13.32 -4.71 -11.70
C TYR A 119 12.98 -3.52 -10.83
N ASP A 120 12.08 -2.66 -11.32
CA ASP A 120 11.60 -1.51 -10.56
C ASP A 120 10.71 -1.96 -9.39
N TRP A 121 10.94 -1.38 -8.22
CA TRP A 121 10.19 -1.68 -7.01
C TRP A 121 9.76 -0.39 -6.31
N TYR A 122 8.60 -0.43 -5.67
CA TYR A 122 8.03 0.70 -4.93
C TYR A 122 8.04 0.37 -3.44
N GLU A 123 8.91 1.04 -2.71
CA GLU A 123 9.28 0.71 -1.33
C GLU A 123 8.20 1.13 -0.33
N GLU A 124 7.75 0.18 0.50
CA GLU A 124 7.00 0.51 1.73
C GLU A 124 7.84 1.38 2.66
N TYR A 125 9.13 1.04 2.77
CA TYR A 125 10.14 1.79 3.50
C TYR A 125 11.31 2.11 2.56
N PRO A 126 11.51 3.37 2.13
CA PRO A 126 12.53 3.75 1.16
C PRO A 126 13.94 3.77 1.78
N THR A 127 14.37 2.64 2.33
CA THR A 127 15.63 2.49 3.07
C THR A 127 16.86 2.47 2.16
N THR A 128 18.02 2.64 2.78
CA THR A 128 19.32 2.35 2.15
C THR A 128 20.08 1.36 3.04
N PRO A 129 20.45 0.16 2.53
CA PRO A 129 20.05 -0.41 1.23
C PRO A 129 18.52 -0.64 1.13
N SER A 130 18.03 -0.92 -0.07
CA SER A 130 16.62 -1.22 -0.36
C SER A 130 16.11 -2.43 0.42
N SER A 131 14.83 -2.41 0.83
CA SER A 131 14.24 -3.41 1.72
C SER A 131 13.37 -4.44 0.99
N PHE A 132 12.66 -4.00 -0.06
CA PHE A 132 11.79 -4.84 -0.88
C PHE A 132 10.69 -5.55 -0.09
N VAL A 133 9.95 -4.80 0.74
CA VAL A 133 8.78 -5.35 1.45
C VAL A 133 7.65 -5.69 0.48
N LEU A 134 7.15 -6.94 0.52
CA LEU A 134 6.18 -7.45 -0.45
C LEU A 134 4.80 -6.81 -0.34
N ASN A 135 4.23 -6.81 0.87
CA ASN A 135 2.84 -6.39 1.08
C ASN A 135 2.62 -4.92 0.69
N GLY A 136 3.50 -4.00 1.11
CA GLY A 136 3.38 -2.58 0.78
C GLY A 136 3.59 -2.31 -0.70
N PHE A 137 4.46 -3.06 -1.37
CA PHE A 137 4.61 -3.00 -2.82
C PHE A 137 3.32 -3.36 -3.54
N ILE A 138 2.66 -4.47 -3.18
CA ILE A 138 1.40 -4.87 -3.83
C ILE A 138 0.30 -3.83 -3.58
N TYR A 139 0.16 -3.30 -2.35
CA TYR A 139 -0.79 -2.20 -2.10
C TYR A 139 -0.51 -0.96 -2.94
N SER A 140 0.76 -0.67 -3.19
CA SER A 140 1.16 0.42 -4.08
C SER A 140 0.67 0.21 -5.52
N LEU A 141 0.71 -1.04 -6.02
CA LEU A 141 0.24 -1.39 -7.37
C LEU A 141 -1.28 -1.27 -7.47
N LEU A 142 -2.02 -1.67 -6.44
CA LEU A 142 -3.48 -1.55 -6.42
C LEU A 142 -3.94 -0.09 -6.48
N GLY A 143 -3.25 0.82 -5.78
CA GLY A 143 -3.53 2.25 -5.88
C GLY A 143 -3.24 2.83 -7.27
N LEU A 144 -2.13 2.41 -7.89
CA LEU A 144 -1.81 2.81 -9.27
C LEU A 144 -2.86 2.29 -10.26
N PHE A 145 -3.33 1.05 -10.10
CA PHE A 145 -4.40 0.48 -10.91
C PHE A 145 -5.69 1.29 -10.77
N ASP A 146 -6.12 1.60 -9.54
CA ASP A 146 -7.32 2.41 -9.29
C ASP A 146 -7.27 3.77 -10.00
N VAL A 147 -6.10 4.45 -9.97
CA VAL A 147 -5.91 5.73 -10.68
C VAL A 147 -5.91 5.54 -12.19
N ALA A 148 -5.20 4.54 -12.70
CA ALA A 148 -5.09 4.28 -14.14
C ALA A 148 -6.48 4.02 -14.77
N GLU A 149 -7.31 3.20 -14.12
CA GLU A 149 -8.65 2.85 -14.59
C GLU A 149 -9.64 4.03 -14.48
N THR A 150 -9.44 4.93 -13.52
CA THR A 150 -10.41 6.01 -13.24
C THR A 150 -10.09 7.32 -13.95
N ALA A 151 -8.81 7.65 -14.13
CA ALA A 151 -8.37 8.94 -14.68
C ALA A 151 -8.46 9.02 -16.22
N GLY A 152 -8.75 7.90 -16.89
CA GLY A 152 -8.80 7.80 -18.35
C GLY A 152 -7.42 7.81 -19.01
N GLU A 153 -7.38 7.56 -20.32
CA GLU A 153 -6.13 7.26 -21.05
C GLU A 153 -5.06 8.36 -21.02
N LYS A 154 -5.47 9.63 -20.88
CA LYS A 154 -4.54 10.76 -20.89
C LYS A 154 -3.96 11.03 -19.51
N LEU A 155 -4.82 11.16 -18.49
CA LEU A 155 -4.39 11.50 -17.13
C LEU A 155 -3.90 10.28 -16.33
N GLY A 156 -4.44 9.09 -16.62
CA GLY A 156 -4.07 7.83 -15.98
C GLY A 156 -2.85 7.14 -16.58
N ARG A 157 -2.33 7.62 -17.72
CA ARG A 157 -1.23 6.98 -18.46
C ARG A 157 -0.01 6.67 -17.60
N GLU A 158 0.41 7.65 -16.79
CA GLU A 158 1.60 7.52 -15.95
C GLU A 158 1.40 6.46 -14.86
N ALA A 159 0.23 6.45 -14.21
CA ALA A 159 -0.12 5.42 -13.25
C ALA A 159 -0.15 4.02 -13.90
N GLY A 160 -0.72 3.91 -15.10
CA GLY A 160 -0.77 2.65 -15.86
C GLY A 160 0.62 2.12 -16.25
N GLN A 161 1.54 3.00 -16.65
CA GLN A 161 2.93 2.62 -16.95
C GLN A 161 3.66 2.12 -15.70
N LEU A 162 3.51 2.81 -14.56
CA LEU A 162 4.09 2.39 -13.30
C LEU A 162 3.50 1.06 -12.80
N PHE A 163 2.18 0.90 -12.92
CA PHE A 163 1.51 -0.35 -12.59
C PHE A 163 2.05 -1.52 -13.43
N SER A 164 2.14 -1.34 -14.76
CA SER A 164 2.63 -2.38 -15.67
C SER A 164 4.06 -2.83 -15.35
N ARG A 165 4.99 -1.89 -15.16
CA ARG A 165 6.39 -2.20 -14.78
C ARG A 165 6.50 -2.84 -13.40
N GLY A 166 5.65 -2.40 -12.46
CA GLY A 166 5.57 -3.00 -11.13
C GLY A 166 5.04 -4.43 -11.16
N MET A 167 4.04 -4.71 -12.00
CA MET A 167 3.50 -6.05 -12.20
C MET A 167 4.50 -7.00 -12.87
N GLU A 168 5.30 -6.51 -13.83
CA GLU A 168 6.41 -7.29 -14.40
C GLU A 168 7.42 -7.68 -13.30
N SER A 169 7.82 -6.72 -12.48
CA SER A 169 8.75 -6.92 -11.37
C SER A 169 8.19 -7.87 -10.31
N LEU A 170 6.91 -7.71 -9.95
CA LEU A 170 6.22 -8.61 -9.02
C LEU A 170 6.27 -10.05 -9.51
N LYS A 171 5.89 -10.30 -10.77
CA LYS A 171 5.86 -11.65 -11.36
C LYS A 171 7.26 -12.28 -11.35
N ALA A 172 8.30 -11.51 -11.67
CA ALA A 172 9.67 -12.00 -11.67
C ALA A 172 10.21 -12.30 -10.26
N MET A 173 9.85 -11.49 -9.27
CA MET A 173 10.42 -11.55 -7.92
C MET A 173 9.60 -12.39 -6.93
N LEU A 174 8.33 -12.70 -7.23
CA LEU A 174 7.44 -13.42 -6.33
C LEU A 174 8.02 -14.75 -5.76
N PRO A 175 8.77 -15.57 -6.54
CA PRO A 175 9.40 -16.78 -6.01
C PRO A 175 10.41 -16.52 -4.90
N LEU A 176 11.06 -15.35 -4.87
CA LEU A 176 12.06 -15.00 -3.84
C LEU A 176 11.43 -14.86 -2.44
N PHE A 177 10.12 -14.68 -2.37
CA PHE A 177 9.38 -14.58 -1.12
C PHE A 177 8.79 -15.91 -0.65
N ASP A 178 8.98 -17.00 -1.39
CA ASP A 178 8.42 -18.32 -1.05
C ASP A 178 9.47 -19.19 -0.35
N THR A 179 9.19 -19.64 0.87
CA THR A 179 10.12 -20.50 1.64
C THR A 179 9.88 -22.00 1.43
N GLY A 180 8.88 -22.38 0.63
CA GLY A 180 8.39 -23.75 0.52
C GLY A 180 7.44 -24.16 1.65
N SER A 181 7.23 -23.32 2.68
CA SER A 181 6.32 -23.61 3.80
C SER A 181 5.66 -22.36 4.43
N GLY A 182 5.83 -21.21 3.79
CA GLY A 182 5.35 -19.90 4.21
C GLY A 182 5.86 -18.83 3.24
N SER A 183 5.80 -17.56 3.64
CA SER A 183 6.39 -16.47 2.88
C SER A 183 7.37 -15.64 3.70
N ILE A 184 8.29 -14.96 3.03
CA ILE A 184 9.20 -13.96 3.61
C ILE A 184 8.50 -12.59 3.53
N TYR A 185 8.73 -11.72 4.51
CA TYR A 185 8.15 -10.37 4.56
C TYR A 185 8.87 -9.40 3.62
N ASP A 186 10.20 -9.48 3.58
CA ASP A 186 11.09 -8.59 2.83
C ASP A 186 12.36 -9.32 2.37
N LEU A 187 13.13 -8.73 1.45
CA LEU A 187 14.36 -9.34 0.93
C LEU A 187 15.61 -8.96 1.73
N ARG A 188 15.51 -8.58 3.01
CA ARG A 188 16.67 -8.16 3.81
C ARG A 188 17.77 -9.21 3.89
N HIS A 189 17.40 -10.49 3.88
CA HIS A 189 18.34 -11.60 3.93
C HIS A 189 19.27 -11.64 2.71
N PHE A 190 18.73 -11.28 1.53
CA PHE A 190 19.51 -11.15 0.32
C PHE A 190 20.32 -9.84 0.31
N MET A 191 19.73 -8.73 0.78
CA MET A 191 20.35 -7.40 0.72
C MET A 191 21.44 -7.18 1.77
N LEU A 192 21.33 -7.83 2.93
CA LEU A 192 22.23 -7.65 4.08
C LEU A 192 23.02 -8.92 4.43
N GLY A 193 22.75 -10.06 3.78
CA GLY A 193 23.40 -11.34 4.11
C GLY A 193 23.00 -11.90 5.48
N THR A 194 21.79 -11.58 5.96
CA THR A 194 21.27 -12.01 7.26
C THR A 194 20.25 -13.15 7.13
N ALA A 195 19.72 -13.64 8.25
CA ALA A 195 18.59 -14.56 8.23
C ALA A 195 17.33 -13.95 7.57
N PRO A 196 16.46 -14.76 6.92
CA PRO A 196 15.16 -14.34 6.40
C PRO A 196 14.26 -13.73 7.47
N ASN A 197 13.68 -12.57 7.16
CA ASN A 197 12.58 -12.02 7.95
C ASN A 197 11.27 -12.70 7.55
N LEU A 198 10.93 -13.79 8.23
CA LEU A 198 9.72 -14.57 7.91
C LEU A 198 8.45 -13.74 8.14
N ALA A 199 7.54 -13.78 7.18
CA ALA A 199 6.22 -13.19 7.38
C ALA A 199 5.45 -14.06 8.38
N ARG A 200 5.03 -13.45 9.50
CA ARG A 200 4.11 -14.08 10.44
C ARG A 200 2.76 -14.36 9.72
N TRP A 201 1.94 -15.26 10.28
CA TRP A 201 0.80 -15.85 9.54
C TRP A 201 -0.25 -14.85 9.01
N ASP A 202 -0.51 -13.74 9.70
CA ASP A 202 -1.42 -12.69 9.22
C ASP A 202 -0.85 -11.90 8.02
N TYR A 203 0.47 -11.71 7.92
CA TYR A 203 1.10 -11.20 6.71
C TYR A 203 1.09 -12.23 5.60
N HIS A 204 1.28 -13.51 5.92
CA HIS A 204 1.14 -14.56 4.91
C HIS A 204 -0.27 -14.59 4.30
N THR A 205 -1.32 -14.49 5.12
CA THR A 205 -2.70 -14.38 4.63
C THR A 205 -2.94 -13.06 3.91
N THR A 206 -2.32 -11.96 4.33
CA THR A 206 -2.34 -10.68 3.59
C THR A 206 -1.77 -10.84 2.20
N HIS A 207 -0.60 -11.48 2.05
CA HIS A 207 -0.02 -11.72 0.74
C HIS A 207 -0.93 -12.59 -0.14
N ILE A 208 -1.54 -13.64 0.42
CA ILE A 208 -2.53 -14.47 -0.29
C ILE A 208 -3.70 -13.62 -0.78
N ASN A 209 -4.30 -12.79 0.08
CA ASN A 209 -5.44 -11.94 -0.27
C ASN A 209 -5.08 -10.93 -1.37
N GLN A 210 -3.90 -10.32 -1.27
CA GLN A 210 -3.39 -9.39 -2.26
C GLN A 210 -3.18 -10.05 -3.63
N LEU A 211 -2.56 -11.24 -3.66
CA LEU A 211 -2.38 -11.99 -4.91
C LEU A 211 -3.73 -12.45 -5.48
N GLN A 212 -4.70 -12.82 -4.64
CA GLN A 212 -6.05 -13.16 -5.10
C GLN A 212 -6.74 -11.98 -5.77
N LEU A 213 -6.58 -10.77 -5.25
CA LEU A 213 -7.09 -9.56 -5.87
C LEU A 213 -6.37 -9.24 -7.19
N LEU A 214 -5.05 -9.36 -7.24
CA LEU A 214 -4.32 -9.19 -8.50
C LEU A 214 -4.73 -10.23 -9.55
N ALA A 215 -4.98 -11.48 -9.15
CA ALA A 215 -5.43 -12.54 -10.04
C ALA A 215 -6.82 -12.31 -10.64
N SER A 216 -7.65 -11.41 -10.08
CA SER A 216 -8.93 -11.04 -10.68
C SER A 216 -8.82 -9.95 -11.75
N ILE A 217 -7.67 -9.26 -11.82
CA ILE A 217 -7.41 -8.21 -12.82
C ILE A 217 -6.28 -8.58 -13.80
N ASP A 218 -5.47 -9.59 -13.49
CA ASP A 218 -4.38 -10.12 -14.34
C ASP A 218 -4.41 -11.65 -14.36
N ASN A 219 -4.54 -12.23 -15.54
CA ASN A 219 -4.71 -13.67 -15.75
C ASN A 219 -3.40 -14.48 -15.76
N ALA A 220 -2.25 -13.89 -15.39
CA ALA A 220 -0.97 -14.58 -15.37
C ALA A 220 -1.01 -15.86 -14.50
N PRO A 221 -0.60 -17.04 -15.02
CA PRO A 221 -0.67 -18.32 -14.30
C PRO A 221 0.05 -18.32 -12.95
N ILE A 222 1.15 -17.55 -12.84
CA ILE A 222 1.96 -17.46 -11.62
C ILE A 222 1.14 -17.09 -10.38
N PHE A 223 0.14 -16.20 -10.50
CA PHE A 223 -0.68 -15.83 -9.37
C PHE A 223 -1.51 -17.02 -8.88
N LYS A 224 -2.20 -17.72 -9.78
CA LYS A 224 -3.01 -18.91 -9.44
C LYS A 224 -2.15 -20.00 -8.79
N ASP A 225 -0.94 -20.22 -9.32
CA ASP A 225 -0.03 -21.23 -8.80
C ASP A 225 0.52 -20.90 -7.41
N VAL A 226 0.96 -19.66 -7.20
CA VAL A 226 1.47 -19.19 -5.91
C VAL A 226 0.36 -19.16 -4.87
N ILE A 227 -0.83 -18.62 -5.19
CA ILE A 227 -1.98 -18.58 -4.26
C ILE A 227 -2.36 -19.98 -3.80
N ARG A 228 -2.48 -20.93 -4.74
CA ARG A 228 -2.81 -22.33 -4.42
C ARG A 228 -1.79 -22.93 -3.48
N ARG A 229 -0.50 -22.73 -3.77
CA ARG A 229 0.59 -23.26 -2.95
C ARG A 229 0.64 -22.61 -1.56
N TRP A 230 0.51 -21.30 -1.47
CA TRP A 230 0.53 -20.57 -0.19
C TRP A 230 -0.68 -20.89 0.69
N LYS A 231 -1.87 -21.09 0.10
CA LYS A 231 -3.03 -21.59 0.86
C LYS A 231 -2.79 -22.98 1.46
N ASN A 232 -2.03 -23.84 0.80
CA ASN A 232 -1.66 -25.15 1.35
C ASN A 232 -0.74 -25.02 2.58
N TYR A 233 0.10 -23.98 2.63
CA TYR A 233 1.00 -23.74 3.77
C TYR A 233 0.24 -23.46 5.08
N LEU A 234 -0.93 -22.81 4.99
CA LEU A 234 -1.84 -22.61 6.13
C LEU A 234 -2.34 -23.93 6.75
N ARG A 235 -2.23 -25.05 6.03
CA ARG A 235 -2.63 -26.39 6.47
C ARG A 235 -1.44 -27.30 6.75
N GLY A 236 -0.23 -26.74 6.86
CA GLY A 236 1.00 -27.49 7.15
C GLY A 236 1.56 -28.29 5.96
N ILE A 237 0.97 -28.17 4.77
CA ILE A 237 1.50 -28.80 3.55
C ILE A 237 2.75 -28.02 3.13
N ARG A 238 3.79 -28.71 2.69
CA ARG A 238 5.06 -28.11 2.24
C ARG A 238 5.31 -28.35 0.77
N ALA A 239 6.16 -27.54 0.15
CA ALA A 239 6.77 -27.89 -1.14
C ALA A 239 7.53 -29.22 -1.02
N LYS A 240 7.53 -30.02 -2.09
CA LYS A 240 8.26 -31.29 -2.13
C LYS A 240 9.76 -31.02 -1.98
N HIS A 241 10.44 -31.86 -1.20
CA HIS A 241 11.90 -31.98 -1.26
C HIS A 241 12.29 -33.01 -2.34
N ASN A 242 13.57 -33.05 -2.69
CA ASN A 242 14.14 -34.03 -3.62
C ASN A 242 14.17 -35.45 -3.05
#